data_AF-A0A818AU74-F1
#
_entry.id   AF-A0A818AU74-F1
#
_cell.length_a   1.000
_cell.length_b   1.000
_cell.length_c   1.000
_cell.angle_alpha   90.00
_cell.angle_beta   90.00
_cell.angle_gamma   90.00
#
_symmetry.space_group_name_H-M   'P 1'
#
loop_
_entity.id
_entity.type
_entity.pdbx_description
1 polymer ?
#
loop_
_entity_poly.entity_id
_entity_poly.type
_entity_poly.pdbx_seq_one_letter_code
_entity_poly.pdbx_strand_id
1 'polypeptide(L)'
;MANINIYFSHQDGNKVAATLPENFNREDFIRILCERFSDWSSYRFVLGSHSLDVDDNARFNAIKHKITNGCQIYVLKRMTGGCFLPHTLVLMADGTSRSIDAIRVGDELLAFTNTDKIVSSMVQQKFVHTVTEYVELFVGDESTTPVCVTHDHPFYVGKGQFVPLKHINGKNDTLFTCELNEDGKSVLTKKPIIGRKNVTVPSACVYNLSTDYPNTFFANGIAVHNKLGDLGAAFVDVSNTSGLKRIQWSHTAPSWRIAKPGICLEGKCNNTTCVAVGRQVIMNIGLRSFDYLGDVNETTAMCPCCSKYVEPITCAFNRCMWRWSGIKQPAPGEPPRQISADWKDADNAYHCFDEQISGTVIWRKLVLEAKAR
;
A
#
# COMPACT_ATOMS: atom_id res chain seq x y z
N MET A 1 29.44 27.70 17.70
CA MET A 1 28.12 27.73 17.05
C MET A 1 27.20 26.91 17.92
N ALA A 2 25.99 27.40 18.20
CA ALA A 2 25.03 26.62 18.96
C ALA A 2 24.57 25.41 18.12
N ASN A 3 24.36 24.29 18.81
CA ASN A 3 23.94 23.03 18.21
C ASN A 3 22.59 22.63 18.80
N ILE A 4 21.78 21.94 18.01
CA ILE A 4 20.53 21.34 18.43
C ILE A 4 20.69 19.82 18.50
N ASN A 5 20.09 19.21 19.51
CA ASN A 5 19.99 17.76 19.63
C ASN A 5 18.66 17.28 19.06
N ILE A 6 18.69 16.25 18.25
CA ILE A 6 17.51 15.63 17.65
C ILE A 6 17.52 14.12 17.90
N TYR A 7 16.34 13.50 17.86
CA TYR A 7 16.18 12.08 18.16
C TYR A 7 15.38 11.39 17.06
N PHE A 8 15.99 10.42 16.42
CA PHE A 8 15.33 9.53 15.46
C PHE A 8 14.66 8.38 16.20
N SER A 9 13.35 8.24 16.09
CA SER A 9 12.56 7.19 16.76
C SER A 9 12.05 6.15 15.76
N HIS A 10 12.46 4.90 15.93
CA HIS A 10 11.98 3.76 15.17
C HIS A 10 10.69 3.18 15.76
N GLN A 11 9.92 2.45 14.94
CA GLN A 11 8.67 1.82 15.35
C GLN A 11 8.85 0.68 16.37
N ASP A 12 10.03 0.08 16.42
CA ASP A 12 10.40 -0.95 17.40
C ASP A 12 10.79 -0.38 18.78
N GLY A 13 10.70 0.94 18.95
CA GLY A 13 11.05 1.65 20.18
C GLY A 13 12.51 2.10 20.26
N ASN A 14 13.35 1.73 19.29
CA ASN A 14 14.75 2.18 19.25
C ASN A 14 14.85 3.68 18.97
N LYS A 15 15.76 4.35 19.67
CA LYS A 15 16.03 5.78 19.49
C LYS A 15 17.50 6.04 19.20
N VAL A 16 17.76 6.84 18.17
CA VAL A 16 19.11 7.25 17.75
C VAL A 16 19.24 8.76 17.90
N ALA A 17 20.18 9.22 18.73
CA ALA A 17 20.43 10.65 18.92
C ALA A 17 21.42 11.19 17.87
N ALA A 18 21.22 12.44 17.46
CA ALA A 18 22.15 13.18 16.63
C ALA A 18 22.19 14.66 17.00
N THR A 19 23.26 15.34 16.57
CA THR A 19 23.48 16.76 16.83
C THR A 19 23.64 17.47 15.50
N LEU A 20 22.93 18.60 15.33
CA LEU A 20 22.98 19.44 14.13
C LEU A 20 23.40 20.86 14.52
N PRO A 21 24.10 21.60 13.64
CA PRO A 21 24.27 23.04 13.80
C PRO A 21 22.90 23.75 13.85
N GLU A 22 22.75 24.82 14.63
CA GLU A 22 21.48 25.56 14.70
C GLU A 22 21.05 26.15 13.35
N ASN A 23 22.02 26.56 12.52
CA ASN A 23 21.81 27.08 11.15
C ASN A 23 22.09 26.03 10.06
N PHE A 24 21.72 24.77 10.30
CA PHE A 24 21.99 23.68 9.36
C PHE A 24 21.32 23.85 7.99
N ASN A 25 21.97 23.32 6.95
CA ASN A 25 21.39 23.16 5.62
C ASN A 25 21.00 21.68 5.35
N ARG A 26 20.45 21.40 4.17
CA ARG A 26 20.04 20.02 3.80
C ARG A 26 21.22 19.04 3.80
N GLU A 27 22.40 19.48 3.35
CA GLU A 27 23.59 18.63 3.27
C GLU A 27 24.10 18.26 4.66
N ASP A 28 24.05 19.20 5.63
CA ASP A 28 24.34 18.90 7.03
C ASP A 28 23.40 17.83 7.58
N PHE A 29 22.11 17.90 7.24
CA PHE A 29 21.12 16.90 7.65
C PHE A 29 21.37 15.54 6.99
N ILE A 30 21.66 15.52 5.69
CA ILE A 30 21.99 14.28 4.95
C ILE A 30 23.26 13.64 5.51
N ARG A 31 24.28 14.43 5.87
CA ARG A 31 25.49 13.90 6.51
C ARG A 31 25.14 13.14 7.78
N ILE A 32 24.30 13.71 8.64
CA ILE A 32 23.80 13.02 9.84
C ILE A 32 23.06 11.72 9.48
N LEU A 33 22.24 11.73 8.42
CA LEU A 33 21.55 10.52 7.98
C LEU A 33 22.54 9.45 7.51
N CYS A 34 23.54 9.80 6.72
CA CYS A 34 24.59 8.87 6.27
C CYS A 34 25.42 8.31 7.44
N GLU A 35 25.65 9.11 8.49
CA GLU A 35 26.37 8.65 9.68
C GLU A 35 25.55 7.73 10.58
N ARG A 36 24.22 7.91 10.62
CA ARG A 36 23.34 7.20 11.58
C ARG A 36 22.58 6.02 10.95
N PHE A 37 22.45 5.99 9.63
CA PHE A 37 21.71 4.97 8.90
C PHE A 37 22.56 4.46 7.74
N SER A 38 22.71 3.13 7.65
CA SER A 38 23.41 2.47 6.55
C SER A 38 22.72 2.64 5.20
N ASP A 39 21.39 2.80 5.19
CA ASP A 39 20.58 3.12 4.02
C ASP A 39 19.42 4.02 4.45
N TRP A 40 19.66 5.32 4.56
CA TRP A 40 18.62 6.29 4.93
C TRP A 40 17.56 6.46 3.84
N SER A 41 17.86 6.12 2.58
CA SER A 41 16.95 6.27 1.43
C SER A 41 15.77 5.30 1.52
N SER A 42 15.95 4.15 2.16
CA SER A 42 14.89 3.21 2.54
C SER A 42 13.95 3.71 3.62
N TYR A 43 14.15 4.91 4.17
CA TYR A 43 13.33 5.48 5.24
C TYR A 43 12.71 6.83 4.86
N ARG A 44 11.54 7.08 5.42
CA ARG A 44 10.87 8.36 5.45
C ARG A 44 11.02 8.93 6.85
N PHE A 45 11.47 10.18 6.92
CA PHE A 45 11.67 10.90 8.17
C PHE A 45 10.50 11.84 8.39
N VAL A 46 9.80 11.70 9.52
CA VAL A 46 8.57 12.42 9.81
C VAL A 46 8.71 13.18 11.12
N LEU A 47 8.46 14.48 11.09
CA LEU A 47 8.44 15.34 12.27
C LEU A 47 7.00 15.76 12.57
N GLY A 48 6.43 15.25 13.66
CA GLY A 48 5.01 15.42 13.95
C GLY A 48 4.15 14.80 12.84
N SER A 49 3.39 15.65 12.12
CA SER A 49 2.60 15.24 10.96
C SER A 49 3.28 15.50 9.61
N HIS A 50 4.48 16.08 9.61
CA HIS A 50 5.13 16.55 8.39
C HIS A 50 6.24 15.60 7.94
N SER A 51 6.18 15.20 6.68
CA SER A 51 7.33 14.56 6.02
C SER A 51 8.46 15.58 5.88
N LEU A 52 9.68 15.17 6.21
CA LEU A 52 10.84 16.02 5.97
C LEU A 52 11.22 16.06 4.48
N ASP A 53 10.74 15.10 3.67
CA ASP A 53 10.97 15.03 2.22
C ASP A 53 12.45 15.26 1.85
N VAL A 54 13.34 14.60 2.58
CA VAL A 54 14.80 14.75 2.51
C VAL A 54 15.40 14.58 1.11
N ASP A 55 14.71 13.91 0.18
CA ASP A 55 15.17 13.74 -1.21
C ASP A 55 14.94 14.99 -2.08
N ASP A 56 13.99 15.84 -1.72
CA ASP A 56 13.61 17.04 -2.46
C ASP A 56 14.13 18.28 -1.72
N ASN A 57 15.08 18.98 -2.32
CA ASN A 57 15.72 20.14 -1.71
C ASN A 57 14.74 21.29 -1.41
N ALA A 58 13.76 21.53 -2.29
CA ALA A 58 12.81 22.62 -2.09
C ALA A 58 11.83 22.30 -0.96
N ARG A 59 11.30 21.07 -0.94
CA ARG A 59 10.37 20.62 0.11
C ARG A 59 11.03 20.50 1.48
N PHE A 60 12.25 19.96 1.54
CA PHE A 60 13.01 19.91 2.77
C PHE A 60 13.25 21.32 3.34
N ASN A 61 13.66 22.28 2.49
CA ASN A 61 13.89 23.65 2.95
C ASN A 61 12.60 24.35 3.42
N ALA A 62 11.43 23.99 2.87
CA ALA A 62 10.15 24.53 3.33
C ALA A 62 9.80 24.08 4.77
N ILE A 63 10.24 22.89 5.20
CA ILE A 63 9.86 22.28 6.48
C ILE A 63 10.99 22.30 7.54
N LYS A 64 12.25 22.50 7.13
CA LYS A 64 13.43 22.37 8.03
C LYS A 64 13.39 23.25 9.27
N HIS A 65 12.74 24.42 9.20
CA HIS A 65 12.60 25.36 10.32
C HIS A 65 11.85 24.76 11.52
N LYS A 66 11.13 23.64 11.34
CA LYS A 66 10.45 22.92 12.41
C LYS A 66 11.38 22.01 13.21
N ILE A 67 12.56 21.68 12.70
CA ILE A 67 13.55 20.83 13.36
C ILE A 67 14.23 21.66 14.44
N THR A 68 13.78 21.52 15.68
CA THR A 68 14.29 22.27 16.84
C THR A 68 14.98 21.35 17.83
N ASN A 69 15.71 21.93 18.78
CA ASN A 69 16.33 21.18 19.86
C ASN A 69 15.30 20.33 20.62
N GLY A 70 15.62 19.07 20.86
CA GLY A 70 14.76 18.09 21.54
C GLY A 70 13.77 17.36 20.63
N CYS A 71 13.67 17.71 19.34
CA CYS A 71 12.60 17.18 18.49
C CYS A 71 12.73 15.67 18.24
N GLN A 72 11.58 15.01 18.11
CA GLN A 72 11.49 13.58 17.77
C GLN A 72 11.12 13.45 16.29
N ILE A 73 12.00 12.81 15.53
CA ILE A 73 11.82 12.51 14.11
C ILE A 73 11.53 11.02 14.00
N TYR A 74 10.33 10.65 13.58
CA TYR A 74 9.96 9.26 13.37
C TYR A 74 10.60 8.73 12.09
N VAL A 75 11.24 7.57 12.21
CA VAL A 75 11.88 6.85 11.11
C VAL A 75 10.92 5.75 10.67
N LEU A 76 10.28 5.96 9.52
CA LEU A 76 9.34 5.01 8.94
C LEU A 76 10.02 4.33 7.76
N LYS A 77 10.05 3.00 7.74
CA LYS A 77 10.56 2.28 6.57
C LYS A 77 9.67 2.63 5.38
N ARG A 78 10.26 3.10 4.28
CA ARG A 78 9.53 3.26 3.02
C ARG A 78 9.05 1.88 2.61
N MET A 79 7.74 1.71 2.53
CA MET A 79 7.15 0.57 1.83
C MET A 79 7.06 0.94 0.37
N THR A 80 8.20 0.91 -0.30
CA THR A 80 8.29 1.10 -1.74
C THR A 80 7.55 -0.03 -2.43
N GLY A 81 6.62 0.33 -3.31
CA GLY A 81 5.88 -0.64 -4.10
C GLY A 81 6.72 -1.16 -5.24
N GLY A 82 6.28 -2.31 -5.74
CA GLY A 82 6.74 -2.81 -7.00
C GLY A 82 6.12 -2.07 -8.18
N CYS A 83 6.90 -1.68 -9.18
CA CYS A 83 6.40 -1.21 -10.47
C CYS A 83 7.23 -1.80 -11.62
N PHE A 84 6.71 -1.72 -12.84
CA PHE A 84 7.31 -2.26 -14.06
C PHE A 84 7.40 -1.22 -15.18
N LEU A 85 8.36 -1.32 -16.10
CA LEU A 85 8.40 -0.44 -17.28
C LEU A 85 7.22 -0.71 -18.25
N PRO A 86 6.81 0.28 -19.06
CA PRO A 86 5.63 0.23 -19.94
C PRO A 86 5.54 -1.00 -20.84
N HIS A 87 6.68 -1.46 -21.36
CA HIS A 87 6.76 -2.59 -22.29
C HIS A 87 6.60 -3.96 -21.63
N THR A 88 6.48 -4.03 -20.31
CA THR A 88 6.31 -5.29 -19.57
C THR A 88 5.00 -5.96 -19.98
N LEU A 89 5.08 -7.19 -20.44
CA LEU A 89 3.95 -7.96 -20.94
C LEU A 89 3.16 -8.58 -19.79
N VAL A 90 1.86 -8.31 -19.76
CA VAL A 90 0.91 -8.89 -18.81
C VAL A 90 0.12 -9.98 -19.51
N LEU A 91 0.00 -11.15 -18.87
CA LEU A 91 -0.75 -12.28 -19.39
C LEU A 91 -2.26 -12.06 -19.19
N MET A 92 -3.00 -12.02 -20.29
CA MET A 92 -4.44 -11.80 -20.33
C MET A 92 -5.20 -13.10 -20.03
N ALA A 93 -6.46 -12.99 -19.59
CA ALA A 93 -7.29 -14.17 -19.30
C ALA A 93 -7.58 -15.04 -20.53
N ASP A 94 -7.51 -14.47 -21.74
CA ASP A 94 -7.67 -15.18 -23.02
C ASP A 94 -6.38 -15.88 -23.50
N GLY A 95 -5.30 -15.82 -22.71
CA GLY A 95 -4.00 -16.40 -23.03
C GLY A 95 -3.11 -15.51 -23.90
N THR A 96 -3.60 -14.36 -24.38
CA THR A 96 -2.77 -13.37 -25.08
C THR A 96 -1.90 -12.58 -24.09
N SER A 97 -0.96 -11.79 -24.58
CA SER A 97 -0.17 -10.87 -23.76
C SER A 97 -0.29 -9.44 -24.27
N ARG A 98 -0.32 -8.49 -23.35
CA ARG A 98 -0.41 -7.06 -23.66
C ARG A 98 0.55 -6.28 -22.78
N SER A 99 1.17 -5.23 -23.31
CA SER A 99 2.04 -4.35 -22.51
C SER A 99 1.25 -3.68 -21.37
N ILE A 100 1.86 -3.52 -20.20
CA ILE A 100 1.20 -2.99 -19.00
C ILE A 100 0.70 -1.56 -19.21
N ASP A 101 1.35 -0.78 -20.07
CA ASP A 101 0.91 0.56 -20.47
C ASP A 101 -0.32 0.58 -21.41
N ALA A 102 -0.68 -0.55 -22.02
CA ALA A 102 -1.88 -0.71 -22.84
C ALA A 102 -3.06 -1.38 -22.09
N ILE A 103 -2.82 -1.95 -20.90
CA ILE A 103 -3.87 -2.49 -20.02
C ILE A 103 -4.81 -1.38 -19.55
N ARG A 104 -6.11 -1.68 -19.46
CA ARG A 104 -7.18 -0.77 -19.02
C ARG A 104 -7.95 -1.35 -17.84
N VAL A 105 -8.61 -0.48 -17.08
CA VAL A 105 -9.58 -0.89 -16.05
C VAL A 105 -10.70 -1.70 -16.70
N GLY A 106 -11.06 -2.82 -16.10
CA GLY A 106 -12.03 -3.78 -16.62
C GLY A 106 -11.44 -4.87 -17.52
N ASP A 107 -10.16 -4.79 -17.91
CA ASP A 107 -9.50 -5.91 -18.60
C ASP A 107 -9.39 -7.12 -17.65
N GLU A 108 -9.55 -8.34 -18.17
CA GLU A 108 -9.33 -9.58 -17.42
C GLU A 108 -7.94 -10.15 -17.66
N LEU A 109 -7.24 -10.47 -16.57
CA LEU A 109 -5.88 -10.99 -16.56
C LEU A 109 -5.85 -12.41 -16.04
N LEU A 110 -4.81 -13.14 -16.43
CA LEU A 110 -4.46 -14.37 -15.74
C LEU A 110 -3.79 -14.05 -14.40
N ALA A 111 -4.26 -14.69 -13.34
CA ALA A 111 -3.82 -14.52 -11.98
C ALA A 111 -3.67 -15.88 -11.28
N PHE A 112 -3.21 -15.87 -10.03
CA PHE A 112 -3.04 -17.09 -9.24
C PHE A 112 -3.39 -16.87 -7.76
N THR A 113 -4.04 -17.87 -7.17
CA THR A 113 -4.38 -17.87 -5.74
C THR A 113 -3.19 -18.22 -4.86
N ASN A 114 -3.31 -17.98 -3.55
CA ASN A 114 -2.35 -18.46 -2.54
C ASN A 114 -2.22 -19.99 -2.45
N THR A 115 -3.09 -20.73 -3.13
CA THR A 115 -3.06 -22.19 -3.29
C THR A 115 -2.54 -22.64 -4.65
N ASP A 116 -1.83 -21.75 -5.36
CA ASP A 116 -1.20 -22.01 -6.68
C ASP A 116 -2.19 -22.30 -7.83
N LYS A 117 -3.49 -22.08 -7.61
CA LYS A 117 -4.50 -22.21 -8.68
C LYS A 117 -4.51 -20.98 -9.57
N ILE A 118 -4.42 -21.22 -10.88
CA ILE A 118 -4.61 -20.20 -11.91
C ILE A 118 -6.10 -19.82 -12.00
N VAL A 119 -6.38 -18.51 -12.04
CA VAL A 119 -7.73 -17.93 -12.10
C VAL A 119 -7.74 -16.68 -13.00
N SER A 120 -8.91 -16.20 -13.42
CA SER A 120 -9.06 -14.86 -14.00
C SER A 120 -9.21 -13.82 -12.88
N SER A 121 -8.68 -12.62 -13.10
CA SER A 121 -8.83 -11.48 -12.19
C SER A 121 -8.98 -10.20 -13.01
N MET A 122 -9.93 -9.34 -12.62
CA MET A 122 -10.25 -8.11 -13.34
C MET A 122 -9.42 -6.94 -12.83
N VAL A 123 -8.87 -6.14 -13.75
CA VAL A 123 -8.15 -4.91 -13.42
C VAL A 123 -9.11 -3.89 -12.85
N GLN A 124 -8.86 -3.47 -11.61
CA GLN A 124 -9.65 -2.47 -10.91
C GLN A 124 -9.07 -1.08 -11.12
N GLN A 125 -7.73 -0.96 -11.10
CA GLN A 125 -7.04 0.32 -11.27
C GLN A 125 -5.69 0.12 -11.96
N LYS A 126 -5.22 1.21 -12.56
CA LYS A 126 -3.90 1.30 -13.18
C LYS A 126 -3.16 2.49 -12.62
N PHE A 127 -1.92 2.26 -12.27
CA PHE A 127 -1.07 3.23 -11.59
C PHE A 127 0.17 3.53 -12.41
N VAL A 128 0.63 4.78 -12.32
CA VAL A 128 1.72 5.31 -13.13
C VAL A 128 2.61 6.20 -12.27
N HIS A 129 3.91 5.94 -12.27
CA HIS A 129 4.95 6.74 -11.58
C HIS A 129 6.14 7.01 -12.46
N THR A 130 7.03 7.83 -11.92
CA THR A 130 8.37 8.03 -12.44
C THR A 130 9.38 7.56 -11.42
N VAL A 131 10.40 6.83 -11.88
CA VAL A 131 11.57 6.42 -11.08
C VAL A 131 12.86 6.85 -11.77
N THR A 132 13.94 6.96 -11.01
CA THR A 132 15.29 7.22 -11.52
C THR A 132 16.14 5.95 -11.60
N GLU A 133 15.63 4.83 -11.09
CA GLU A 133 16.32 3.55 -11.12
C GLU A 133 15.35 2.38 -11.24
N TYR A 134 15.81 1.29 -11.86
CA TYR A 134 15.12 0.02 -11.98
C TYR A 134 16.12 -1.12 -12.18
N VAL A 135 15.63 -2.35 -12.19
CA VAL A 135 16.40 -3.57 -12.41
C VAL A 135 15.91 -4.26 -13.68
N GLU A 136 16.81 -4.60 -14.59
CA GLU A 136 16.58 -5.60 -15.64
C GLU A 136 16.82 -6.99 -15.01
N LEU A 137 15.76 -7.77 -14.82
CA LEU A 137 15.81 -9.10 -14.21
C LEU A 137 15.58 -10.18 -15.28
N PHE A 138 16.52 -11.12 -15.40
CA PHE A 138 16.50 -12.21 -16.37
C PHE A 138 16.12 -13.51 -15.69
N VAL A 139 15.01 -14.13 -16.11
CA VAL A 139 14.42 -15.33 -15.50
C VAL A 139 14.10 -16.34 -16.59
N GLY A 140 14.63 -17.56 -16.49
CA GLY A 140 14.49 -18.60 -17.50
C GLY A 140 15.82 -18.89 -18.20
N ASP A 141 15.84 -18.74 -19.52
CA ASP A 141 17.02 -19.00 -20.36
C ASP A 141 17.58 -17.71 -20.98
N GLU A 142 18.73 -17.80 -21.66
CA GLU A 142 19.44 -16.65 -22.25
C GLU A 142 18.64 -15.93 -23.35
N SER A 143 17.58 -16.55 -23.88
CA SER A 143 16.70 -15.93 -24.88
C SER A 143 15.56 -15.12 -24.26
N THR A 144 15.37 -15.19 -22.94
CA THR A 144 14.29 -14.49 -22.25
C THR A 144 14.48 -12.98 -22.24
N THR A 145 13.41 -12.25 -22.54
CA THR A 145 13.39 -10.79 -22.43
C THR A 145 13.34 -10.40 -20.94
N PRO A 146 14.23 -9.52 -20.45
CA PRO A 146 14.24 -9.17 -19.04
C PRO A 146 12.95 -8.46 -18.63
N VAL A 147 12.47 -8.73 -17.42
CA VAL A 147 11.46 -7.88 -16.78
C VAL A 147 12.16 -6.65 -16.20
N CYS A 148 11.71 -5.46 -16.59
CA CYS A 148 12.25 -4.21 -16.07
C CYS A 148 11.39 -3.74 -14.90
N VAL A 149 11.93 -3.81 -13.69
CA VAL A 149 11.17 -3.80 -12.43
C VAL A 149 11.86 -2.98 -11.34
N THR A 150 11.12 -2.38 -10.42
CA THR A 150 11.72 -1.69 -9.26
C THR A 150 12.27 -2.67 -8.22
N HIS A 151 13.26 -2.23 -7.44
CA HIS A 151 13.92 -3.04 -6.40
C HIS A 151 12.98 -3.66 -5.37
N ASP A 152 11.81 -3.07 -5.18
CA ASP A 152 10.89 -3.47 -4.12
C ASP A 152 9.73 -4.32 -4.60
N HIS A 153 9.69 -4.65 -5.90
CA HIS A 153 8.61 -5.46 -6.42
C HIS A 153 8.59 -6.85 -5.78
N PRO A 154 7.47 -7.25 -5.14
CA PRO A 154 7.35 -8.55 -4.51
C PRO A 154 7.06 -9.63 -5.55
N PHE A 155 7.97 -10.59 -5.65
CA PHE A 155 7.84 -11.78 -6.48
C PHE A 155 7.29 -12.95 -5.69
N TYR A 156 6.50 -13.80 -6.33
CA TYR A 156 5.96 -15.00 -5.70
C TYR A 156 7.03 -16.08 -5.53
N VAL A 157 7.19 -16.57 -4.30
CA VAL A 157 8.18 -17.63 -3.96
C VAL A 157 7.51 -18.93 -3.50
N GLY A 158 6.20 -19.05 -3.65
CA GLY A 158 5.42 -20.24 -3.31
C GLY A 158 4.69 -20.16 -1.97
N LYS A 159 3.71 -21.04 -1.75
CA LYS A 159 2.94 -21.17 -0.49
C LYS A 159 2.30 -19.84 -0.02
N GLY A 160 1.85 -19.01 -0.95
CA GLY A 160 1.27 -17.69 -0.63
C GLY A 160 2.29 -16.63 -0.20
N GLN A 161 3.60 -16.90 -0.29
CA GLN A 161 4.65 -15.97 0.14
C GLN A 161 5.19 -15.14 -1.02
N PHE A 162 5.52 -13.88 -0.71
CA PHE A 162 6.10 -12.94 -1.66
C PHE A 162 7.33 -12.24 -1.07
N VAL A 163 8.36 -12.08 -1.88
CA VAL A 163 9.65 -11.51 -1.47
C VAL A 163 10.00 -10.35 -2.41
N PRO A 164 10.27 -9.13 -1.89
CA PRO A 164 10.76 -8.02 -2.69
C PRO A 164 12.06 -8.37 -3.41
N LEU A 165 12.25 -7.90 -4.66
CA LEU A 165 13.42 -8.20 -5.47
C LEU A 165 14.76 -7.94 -4.77
N LYS A 166 14.87 -6.86 -3.98
CA LYS A 166 16.06 -6.53 -3.19
C LYS A 166 16.49 -7.61 -2.20
N HIS A 167 15.57 -8.51 -1.82
CA HIS A 167 15.83 -9.63 -0.90
C HIS A 167 16.00 -10.97 -1.63
N ILE A 168 16.02 -10.97 -2.96
CA ILE A 168 16.26 -12.16 -3.78
C ILE A 168 17.73 -12.17 -4.21
N ASN A 169 18.43 -13.25 -3.89
CA ASN A 169 19.86 -13.43 -4.14
C ASN A 169 20.02 -13.92 -5.59
N GLY A 170 19.89 -12.99 -6.54
CA GLY A 170 19.61 -13.21 -7.97
C GLY A 170 20.56 -14.07 -8.85
N LYS A 171 21.38 -14.98 -8.32
CA LYS A 171 21.97 -16.09 -9.10
C LYS A 171 21.72 -17.40 -8.36
N ASN A 172 21.05 -18.34 -9.01
CA ASN A 172 20.61 -19.65 -8.51
C ASN A 172 19.30 -19.68 -7.70
N ASP A 173 18.70 -18.53 -7.38
CA ASP A 173 17.32 -18.49 -6.91
C ASP A 173 16.35 -18.82 -8.06
N THR A 174 15.16 -19.31 -7.71
CA THR A 174 14.10 -19.60 -8.68
C THR A 174 12.88 -18.74 -8.41
N LEU A 175 12.20 -18.33 -9.48
CA LEU A 175 10.94 -17.62 -9.42
C LEU A 175 9.85 -18.45 -10.09
N PHE A 176 8.62 -18.26 -9.62
CA PHE A 176 7.47 -18.87 -10.25
C PHE A 176 7.10 -18.11 -11.53
N THR A 177 6.84 -18.86 -12.60
CA THR A 177 6.40 -18.38 -13.92
C THR A 177 5.14 -19.12 -14.35
N CYS A 178 4.36 -18.54 -15.26
CA CYS A 178 3.25 -19.22 -15.91
C CYS A 178 3.70 -19.85 -17.22
N GLU A 179 3.46 -21.15 -17.39
CA GLU A 179 3.70 -21.89 -18.63
C GLU A 179 2.46 -22.71 -19.00
N LEU A 180 2.38 -23.16 -20.26
CA LEU A 180 1.38 -24.13 -20.67
C LEU A 180 1.91 -25.56 -20.42
N ASN A 181 1.09 -26.41 -19.82
CA ASN A 181 1.38 -27.83 -19.71
C ASN A 181 1.08 -28.57 -21.03
N GLU A 182 1.31 -29.88 -21.08
CA GLU A 182 1.04 -30.74 -22.25
C GLU A 182 -0.41 -30.69 -22.73
N ASP A 183 -1.36 -30.43 -21.82
CA ASP A 183 -2.78 -30.28 -22.13
C ASP A 183 -3.17 -28.86 -22.58
N GLY A 184 -2.20 -27.96 -22.75
CA GLY A 184 -2.43 -26.55 -23.09
C GLY A 184 -3.03 -25.70 -21.96
N LYS A 185 -2.93 -26.15 -20.71
CA LYS A 185 -3.40 -25.41 -19.52
C LYS A 185 -2.27 -24.63 -18.87
N SER A 186 -2.56 -23.39 -18.50
CA SER A 186 -1.66 -22.56 -17.69
C SER A 186 -1.38 -23.19 -16.33
N VAL A 187 -0.10 -23.28 -15.98
CA VAL A 187 0.41 -23.82 -14.72
C VAL A 187 1.58 -22.99 -14.19
N LEU A 188 1.76 -22.98 -12.87
CA LEU A 188 2.91 -22.38 -12.23
C LEU A 188 4.12 -23.32 -12.28
N THR A 189 5.24 -22.85 -12.84
CA THR A 189 6.51 -23.57 -12.90
C THR A 189 7.62 -22.72 -12.30
N LYS A 190 8.75 -23.33 -11.92
CA LYS A 190 9.90 -22.59 -11.39
C LYS A 190 10.95 -22.41 -12.48
N LYS A 191 11.44 -21.18 -12.63
CA LYS A 191 12.54 -20.83 -13.54
C LYS A 191 13.69 -20.17 -12.79
N PRO A 192 14.94 -20.45 -13.16
CA PRO A 192 16.10 -19.85 -12.51
C PRO A 192 16.22 -18.37 -12.85
N ILE A 193 16.71 -17.59 -11.89
CA ILE A 193 17.22 -16.24 -12.17
C ILE A 193 18.65 -16.41 -12.71
N ILE A 194 18.84 -15.99 -13.96
CA ILE A 194 20.13 -16.14 -14.67
C ILE A 194 20.96 -14.86 -14.66
N GLY A 195 20.33 -13.72 -14.37
CA GLY A 195 21.01 -12.44 -14.31
C GLY A 195 20.16 -11.31 -13.78
N ARG A 196 20.82 -10.25 -13.33
CA ARG A 196 20.19 -8.96 -13.01
C ARG A 196 21.16 -7.83 -13.33
N LYS A 197 20.61 -6.68 -13.75
CA LYS A 197 21.38 -5.46 -14.02
C LYS A 197 20.62 -4.25 -13.48
N ASN A 198 21.26 -3.49 -12.59
CA ASN A 198 20.73 -2.22 -12.11
C ASN A 198 20.90 -1.16 -13.20
N VAL A 199 19.88 -0.34 -13.41
CA VAL A 199 19.86 0.73 -14.41
C VAL A 199 19.43 2.02 -13.74
N THR A 200 20.23 3.06 -13.92
CA THR A 200 19.92 4.43 -13.48
C THR A 200 19.65 5.30 -14.69
N VAL A 201 18.57 6.06 -14.64
CA VAL A 201 18.09 6.93 -15.73
C VAL A 201 17.64 8.27 -15.15
N PRO A 202 17.64 9.37 -15.94
CA PRO A 202 17.14 10.66 -15.46
C PRO A 202 15.67 10.60 -15.01
N SER A 203 14.86 9.80 -15.69
CA SER A 203 13.43 9.62 -15.44
C SER A 203 12.92 8.46 -16.30
N ALA A 204 12.22 7.50 -15.71
CA ALA A 204 11.50 6.46 -16.41
C ALA A 204 10.09 6.29 -15.86
N CYS A 205 9.11 6.19 -16.76
CA CYS A 205 7.73 5.91 -16.40
C CYS A 205 7.57 4.42 -16.05
N VAL A 206 6.97 4.13 -14.92
CA VAL A 206 6.68 2.77 -14.44
C VAL A 206 5.21 2.62 -14.09
N TYR A 207 4.73 1.38 -14.17
CA TYR A 207 3.34 1.00 -14.06
C TYR A 207 3.15 -0.08 -13.01
N ASN A 208 2.00 -0.04 -12.34
CA ASN A 208 1.49 -1.17 -11.57
C ASN A 208 -0.03 -1.25 -11.80
N LEU A 209 -0.61 -2.41 -11.52
CA LEU A 209 -2.04 -2.66 -11.63
C LEU A 209 -2.58 -2.99 -10.25
N SER A 210 -3.84 -2.66 -9.96
CA SER A 210 -4.60 -3.40 -8.98
C SER A 210 -5.63 -4.25 -9.71
N THR A 211 -5.89 -5.40 -9.13
CA THR A 211 -6.86 -6.36 -9.60
C THR A 211 -7.80 -6.68 -8.45
N ASP A 212 -8.92 -7.34 -8.72
CA ASP A 212 -9.67 -7.98 -7.64
C ASP A 212 -8.90 -9.20 -7.08
N TYR A 213 -9.54 -9.93 -6.16
CA TYR A 213 -8.96 -11.17 -5.64
C TYR A 213 -8.54 -12.07 -6.82
N PRO A 214 -7.29 -12.59 -6.86
CA PRO A 214 -6.39 -12.83 -5.74
C PRO A 214 -5.26 -11.81 -5.54
N ASN A 215 -5.33 -10.61 -6.14
CA ASN A 215 -4.29 -9.60 -6.02
C ASN A 215 -2.92 -10.00 -6.63
N THR A 216 -2.95 -10.78 -7.70
CA THR A 216 -1.75 -11.25 -8.40
C THR A 216 -1.94 -11.17 -9.90
N PHE A 217 -0.84 -11.17 -10.64
CA PHE A 217 -0.83 -11.29 -12.10
C PHE A 217 0.53 -11.80 -12.56
N PHE A 218 0.70 -11.95 -13.87
CA PHE A 218 1.97 -12.35 -14.48
C PHE A 218 2.59 -11.20 -15.27
N ALA A 219 3.84 -10.85 -14.96
CA ALA A 219 4.63 -9.81 -15.63
C ALA A 219 5.82 -10.45 -16.35
N ASN A 220 5.88 -10.33 -17.69
CA ASN A 220 6.74 -11.15 -18.57
C ASN A 220 6.66 -12.64 -18.22
N GLY A 221 5.46 -13.14 -17.90
CA GLY A 221 5.24 -14.52 -17.49
C GLY A 221 5.65 -14.84 -16.04
N ILE A 222 6.23 -13.91 -15.29
CA ILE A 222 6.67 -14.12 -13.90
C ILE A 222 5.54 -13.80 -12.92
N ALA A 223 5.32 -14.68 -11.94
CA ALA A 223 4.28 -14.57 -10.93
C ALA A 223 4.60 -13.46 -9.90
N VAL A 224 3.75 -12.44 -9.84
CA VAL A 224 3.97 -11.25 -9.01
C VAL A 224 2.72 -10.85 -8.23
N HIS A 225 2.92 -10.16 -7.11
CA HIS A 225 1.81 -9.55 -6.38
C HIS A 225 1.53 -8.17 -6.96
N ASN A 226 0.26 -7.78 -7.02
CA ASN A 226 -0.15 -6.43 -7.36
C ASN A 226 0.13 -5.39 -6.24
N LYS A 227 1.06 -5.68 -5.31
CA LYS A 227 1.20 -4.94 -4.04
C LYS A 227 1.66 -3.52 -4.35
N LEU A 228 0.70 -2.61 -4.21
CA LEU A 228 0.84 -1.17 -4.33
C LEU A 228 1.58 -0.62 -3.11
N GLY A 229 2.89 -0.88 -2.98
CA GLY A 229 3.66 -0.07 -2.04
C GLY A 229 3.62 1.42 -2.48
N ASP A 230 3.27 2.27 -1.52
CA ASP A 230 3.20 3.74 -1.54
C ASP A 230 2.38 4.46 -2.63
N LEU A 231 1.55 3.71 -3.35
CA LEU A 231 0.65 4.25 -4.36
C LEU A 231 -0.66 4.80 -3.80
N GLY A 232 -0.95 4.37 -2.57
CA GLY A 232 -2.19 4.57 -1.89
C GLY A 232 -3.22 3.49 -2.17
N ALA A 233 -4.18 3.35 -1.28
CA ALA A 233 -5.30 2.43 -1.39
C ALA A 233 -6.58 3.21 -1.70
N ALA A 234 -7.41 2.65 -2.57
CA ALA A 234 -8.75 3.16 -2.80
C ALA A 234 -9.59 2.96 -1.55
N PHE A 235 -10.24 4.02 -1.07
CA PHE A 235 -11.15 3.94 0.07
C PHE A 235 -12.15 5.09 0.01
N VAL A 236 -13.22 5.02 0.82
CA VAL A 236 -14.19 6.12 0.92
C VAL A 236 -13.49 7.45 1.18
N ASP A 237 -13.98 8.51 0.54
CA ASP A 237 -13.47 9.85 0.73
C ASP A 237 -13.98 10.44 2.05
N VAL A 238 -13.27 10.14 3.14
CA VAL A 238 -13.62 10.65 4.49
C VAL A 238 -13.55 12.18 4.61
N SER A 239 -12.99 12.87 3.61
CA SER A 239 -13.02 14.33 3.53
C SER A 239 -14.32 14.90 2.95
N ASN A 240 -15.06 14.09 2.18
CA ASN A 240 -16.38 14.45 1.67
C ASN A 240 -17.47 14.05 2.69
N THR A 241 -17.76 14.96 3.61
CA THR A 241 -18.75 14.75 4.68
C THR A 241 -20.20 14.77 4.20
N SER A 242 -20.47 15.05 2.93
CA SER A 242 -21.84 14.99 2.37
C SER A 242 -22.44 13.59 2.48
N GLY A 243 -21.59 12.55 2.44
CA GLY A 243 -21.99 11.16 2.65
C GLY A 243 -21.96 10.70 4.10
N LEU A 244 -21.62 11.56 5.07
CA LEU A 244 -21.60 11.16 6.48
C LEU A 244 -23.03 11.02 7.01
N LYS A 245 -23.51 9.79 7.13
CA LYS A 245 -24.85 9.44 7.62
C LYS A 245 -24.82 9.11 9.09
N ARG A 246 -25.71 9.74 9.86
CA ARG A 246 -26.00 9.36 11.24
C ARG A 246 -27.19 8.39 11.26
N ILE A 247 -26.95 7.14 11.63
CA ILE A 247 -27.92 6.04 11.58
C ILE A 247 -28.27 5.60 13.00
N GLN A 248 -29.56 5.55 13.33
CA GLN A 248 -30.02 5.06 14.63
C GLN A 248 -29.90 3.53 14.74
N TRP A 249 -29.72 3.04 15.97
CA TRP A 249 -29.55 1.61 16.23
C TRP A 249 -30.78 0.79 15.86
N SER A 250 -30.55 -0.43 15.36
CA SER A 250 -31.58 -1.43 15.16
C SER A 250 -31.53 -2.50 16.26
N HIS A 251 -32.70 -2.99 16.67
CA HIS A 251 -32.83 -4.12 17.59
C HIS A 251 -32.83 -5.49 16.88
N THR A 252 -32.78 -5.50 15.55
CA THR A 252 -32.89 -6.71 14.72
C THR A 252 -31.68 -6.89 13.78
N ALA A 253 -30.55 -6.26 14.09
CA ALA A 253 -29.36 -6.34 13.26
C ALA A 253 -28.85 -7.80 13.18
N PRO A 254 -28.49 -8.30 11.98
CA PRO A 254 -27.87 -9.63 11.86
C PRO A 254 -26.49 -9.64 12.52
N SER A 255 -25.97 -10.84 12.83
CA SER A 255 -24.71 -11.01 13.57
C SER A 255 -23.49 -10.36 12.90
N TRP A 256 -23.49 -10.23 11.57
CA TRP A 256 -22.44 -9.55 10.81
C TRP A 256 -22.55 -8.02 10.75
N ARG A 257 -23.58 -7.42 11.36
CA ARG A 257 -23.80 -5.96 11.45
C ARG A 257 -23.79 -5.45 12.90
N ILE A 258 -23.20 -6.21 13.83
CA ILE A 258 -23.07 -5.76 15.23
C ILE A 258 -21.85 -4.83 15.36
N ALA A 259 -22.11 -3.56 15.64
CA ALA A 259 -21.08 -2.56 15.90
C ALA A 259 -20.73 -2.44 17.39
N LYS A 260 -19.46 -2.19 17.68
CA LYS A 260 -18.91 -1.89 19.01
C LYS A 260 -18.39 -0.45 19.04
N PRO A 261 -18.26 0.18 20.22
CA PRO A 261 -17.74 1.54 20.35
C PRO A 261 -16.39 1.75 19.65
N GLY A 262 -16.23 2.89 18.97
CA GLY A 262 -15.00 3.28 18.27
C GLY A 262 -15.09 3.14 16.75
N ILE A 263 -13.94 2.84 16.14
CA ILE A 263 -13.80 2.69 14.69
C ILE A 263 -14.44 1.36 14.26
N CYS A 264 -15.28 1.44 13.24
CA CYS A 264 -15.83 0.30 12.52
C CYS A 264 -15.44 0.42 11.04
N LEU A 265 -14.90 -0.64 10.46
CA LEU A 265 -14.73 -0.75 9.00
C LEU A 265 -15.86 -1.59 8.42
N GLU A 266 -16.24 -1.33 7.17
CA GLU A 266 -17.23 -2.15 6.46
C GLU A 266 -16.69 -2.63 5.12
N GLY A 267 -17.07 -3.85 4.74
CA GLY A 267 -16.68 -4.48 3.47
C GLY A 267 -17.55 -5.69 3.17
N LYS A 268 -17.45 -6.25 1.94
CA LYS A 268 -18.28 -7.38 1.50
C LYS A 268 -17.58 -8.70 1.79
N CYS A 269 -18.26 -9.65 2.46
CA CYS A 269 -17.69 -10.98 2.67
C CYS A 269 -17.76 -11.80 1.37
N ASN A 270 -16.62 -12.29 0.90
CA ASN A 270 -16.52 -13.09 -0.33
C ASN A 270 -16.34 -14.60 -0.08
N ASN A 271 -16.31 -15.04 1.18
CA ASN A 271 -16.23 -16.45 1.51
C ASN A 271 -17.56 -17.15 1.17
N THR A 272 -17.56 -18.03 0.17
CA THR A 272 -18.75 -18.70 -0.38
C THR A 272 -19.49 -19.60 0.62
N THR A 273 -18.80 -20.01 1.69
CA THR A 273 -19.38 -20.85 2.76
C THR A 273 -19.91 -20.03 3.95
N CYS A 274 -19.72 -18.72 3.95
CA CYS A 274 -20.13 -17.84 5.06
C CYS A 274 -21.61 -17.49 4.99
N VAL A 275 -22.29 -17.43 6.14
CA VAL A 275 -23.68 -16.92 6.23
C VAL A 275 -23.81 -15.47 5.76
N ALA A 276 -22.72 -14.70 5.82
CA ALA A 276 -22.66 -13.32 5.36
C ALA A 276 -22.13 -13.19 3.92
N VAL A 277 -22.02 -14.28 3.14
CA VAL A 277 -21.54 -14.22 1.75
C VAL A 277 -22.29 -13.18 0.94
N GLY A 278 -21.53 -12.34 0.24
CA GLY A 278 -22.07 -11.25 -0.57
C GLY A 278 -22.72 -10.12 0.23
N ARG A 279 -22.69 -10.16 1.57
CA ARG A 279 -23.23 -9.11 2.43
C ARG A 279 -22.12 -8.20 2.95
N GLN A 280 -22.48 -6.95 3.19
CA GLN A 280 -21.62 -6.00 3.88
C GLN A 280 -21.57 -6.34 5.37
N VAL A 281 -20.36 -6.47 5.90
CA VAL A 281 -20.11 -6.88 7.29
C VAL A 281 -19.35 -5.78 8.04
N ILE A 282 -19.56 -5.67 9.34
CA ILE A 282 -18.88 -4.72 10.22
C ILE A 282 -17.67 -5.38 10.88
N MET A 283 -16.52 -4.76 10.71
CA MET A 283 -15.24 -5.12 11.31
C MET A 283 -14.93 -4.12 12.44
N ASN A 284 -15.03 -4.58 13.68
CA ASN A 284 -14.90 -3.73 14.86
C ASN A 284 -13.43 -3.51 15.23
N ILE A 285 -12.89 -2.34 14.91
CA ILE A 285 -11.51 -1.96 15.22
C ILE A 285 -11.39 -1.38 16.64
N GLY A 286 -12.37 -0.58 17.06
CA GLY A 286 -12.47 -0.04 18.42
C GLY A 286 -11.77 1.30 18.63
N LEU A 287 -11.45 1.62 19.89
CA LEU A 287 -10.87 2.90 20.30
C LEU A 287 -9.33 2.85 20.19
N ARG A 288 -8.81 3.26 19.04
CA ARG A 288 -7.36 3.30 18.77
C ARG A 288 -7.04 4.28 17.65
N SER A 289 -5.74 4.50 17.42
CA SER A 289 -5.24 4.95 16.12
C SER A 289 -5.14 3.75 15.19
N PHE A 290 -5.58 3.90 13.95
CA PHE A 290 -5.61 2.84 12.94
C PHE A 290 -5.17 3.42 11.59
N ASP A 291 -4.01 2.98 11.10
CA ASP A 291 -3.52 3.30 9.76
C ASP A 291 -4.17 2.35 8.75
N TYR A 292 -5.08 2.86 7.94
CA TYR A 292 -5.81 2.05 6.96
C TYR A 292 -4.87 1.26 6.03
N LEU A 293 -3.76 1.85 5.58
CA LEU A 293 -2.85 1.20 4.63
C LEU A 293 -1.90 0.23 5.33
N GLY A 294 -1.53 0.54 6.58
CA GLY A 294 -0.56 -0.25 7.34
C GLY A 294 -1.18 -1.37 8.16
N ASP A 295 -2.38 -1.14 8.71
CA ASP A 295 -2.98 -2.01 9.72
C ASP A 295 -4.04 -2.94 9.15
N VAL A 296 -4.60 -2.70 7.96
CA VAL A 296 -5.54 -3.62 7.30
C VAL A 296 -4.81 -4.86 6.79
N ASN A 297 -5.17 -6.03 7.31
CA ASN A 297 -4.63 -7.33 6.93
C ASN A 297 -5.58 -8.47 7.35
N GLU A 298 -5.18 -9.72 7.11
CA GLU A 298 -5.97 -10.93 7.44
C GLU A 298 -6.33 -11.12 8.93
N THR A 299 -5.74 -10.35 9.84
CA THR A 299 -6.01 -10.44 11.29
C THR A 299 -6.80 -9.26 11.85
N THR A 300 -6.93 -8.16 11.10
CA THR A 300 -7.59 -6.93 11.56
C THR A 300 -8.90 -6.66 10.83
N ALA A 301 -8.96 -6.96 9.53
CA ALA A 301 -10.12 -6.75 8.67
C ALA A 301 -10.81 -8.09 8.38
N MET A 302 -11.42 -8.68 9.41
CA MET A 302 -12.02 -10.01 9.33
C MET A 302 -13.54 -9.98 9.38
N CYS A 303 -14.18 -10.80 8.55
CA CYS A 303 -15.61 -11.07 8.66
C CYS A 303 -15.93 -11.64 10.06
N PRO A 304 -16.87 -11.05 10.82
CA PRO A 304 -17.21 -11.52 12.17
C PRO A 304 -17.84 -12.92 12.19
N CYS A 305 -18.32 -13.43 11.05
CA CYS A 305 -18.95 -14.75 10.97
C CYS A 305 -18.00 -15.88 10.58
N CYS A 306 -16.97 -15.60 9.76
CA CYS A 306 -16.09 -16.66 9.24
C CYS A 306 -14.60 -16.40 9.44
N SER A 307 -14.25 -15.26 10.04
CA SER A 307 -12.87 -14.82 10.31
C SER A 307 -11.96 -14.77 9.07
N LYS A 308 -12.54 -14.76 7.87
CA LYS A 308 -11.79 -14.52 6.63
C LYS A 308 -11.64 -13.03 6.37
N TYR A 309 -10.54 -12.68 5.72
CA TYR A 309 -10.25 -11.32 5.29
C TYR A 309 -11.42 -10.72 4.48
N VAL A 310 -11.70 -9.45 4.74
CA VAL A 310 -12.68 -8.65 4.03
C VAL A 310 -12.01 -7.32 3.69
N GLU A 311 -11.95 -7.01 2.39
CA GLU A 311 -11.48 -5.71 1.91
C GLU A 311 -12.42 -4.60 2.40
N PRO A 312 -11.95 -3.64 3.22
CA PRO A 312 -12.77 -2.52 3.65
C PRO A 312 -13.05 -1.56 2.50
N ILE A 313 -14.30 -1.10 2.40
CA ILE A 313 -14.75 -0.13 1.39
C ILE A 313 -15.18 1.20 2.03
N THR A 314 -15.58 1.18 3.30
CA THR A 314 -15.94 2.38 4.06
C THR A 314 -15.66 2.21 5.56
N CYS A 315 -15.86 3.27 6.34
CA CYS A 315 -15.73 3.30 7.79
C CYS A 315 -16.87 4.05 8.46
N ALA A 316 -17.02 3.77 9.75
CA ALA A 316 -17.95 4.43 10.64
C ALA A 316 -17.40 4.61 12.06
N PHE A 317 -18.04 5.50 12.80
CA PHE A 317 -17.69 5.85 14.17
C PHE A 317 -18.94 5.85 15.06
N ASN A 318 -18.82 5.35 16.28
CA ASN A 318 -19.92 5.38 17.25
C ASN A 318 -19.38 5.43 18.68
N ARG A 319 -20.07 6.18 19.56
CA ARG A 319 -19.75 6.29 20.99
C ARG A 319 -18.27 6.61 21.25
N CYS A 320 -17.71 7.56 20.50
CA CYS A 320 -16.31 7.95 20.59
C CYS A 320 -16.10 9.41 20.15
N MET A 321 -14.99 10.01 20.58
CA MET A 321 -14.40 11.09 19.81
C MET A 321 -13.61 10.48 18.66
N TRP A 322 -13.70 11.05 17.47
CA TRP A 322 -12.96 10.58 16.31
C TRP A 322 -12.35 11.72 15.50
N ARG A 323 -11.24 11.43 14.81
CA ARG A 323 -10.67 12.30 13.79
C ARG A 323 -9.98 11.47 12.72
N TRP A 324 -9.52 12.13 11.67
CA TRP A 324 -8.69 11.50 10.65
C TRP A 324 -7.63 12.44 10.11
N SER A 325 -6.53 11.86 9.62
CA SER A 325 -5.51 12.57 8.86
C SER A 325 -4.98 11.68 7.75
N GLY A 326 -4.57 12.27 6.64
CA GLY A 326 -4.12 11.48 5.50
C GLY A 326 -3.46 12.28 4.40
N ILE A 327 -2.97 11.55 3.40
CA ILE A 327 -2.46 12.07 2.14
C ILE A 327 -3.40 11.55 1.06
N LYS A 328 -4.23 12.44 0.51
CA LYS A 328 -5.21 12.13 -0.52
C LYS A 328 -4.67 12.50 -1.88
N GLN A 329 -4.83 11.64 -2.87
CA GLN A 329 -4.65 11.96 -4.27
C GLN A 329 -6.03 12.12 -4.92
N PRO A 330 -6.47 13.34 -5.26
CA PRO A 330 -7.84 13.60 -5.74
C PRO A 330 -8.15 12.92 -7.08
N ALA A 331 -7.16 12.87 -7.97
CA ALA A 331 -7.27 12.25 -9.28
C ALA A 331 -5.91 11.72 -9.77
N PRO A 332 -5.90 10.77 -10.73
CA PRO A 332 -4.67 10.38 -11.42
C PRO A 332 -3.96 11.61 -12.03
N GLY A 333 -2.66 11.72 -11.82
CA GLY A 333 -1.86 12.86 -12.30
C GLY A 333 -1.90 14.12 -11.42
N GLU A 334 -2.85 14.23 -10.47
CA GLU A 334 -2.83 15.33 -9.50
C GLU A 334 -1.84 15.09 -8.35
N PRO A 335 -1.18 16.15 -7.84
CA PRO A 335 -0.29 16.02 -6.70
C PRO A 335 -1.08 15.61 -5.44
N PRO A 336 -0.54 14.66 -4.64
CA PRO A 336 -1.14 14.29 -3.37
C PRO A 336 -1.17 15.47 -2.40
N ARG A 337 -2.26 15.60 -1.64
CA ARG A 337 -2.49 16.68 -0.69
C ARG A 337 -2.62 16.10 0.70
N GLN A 338 -1.90 16.68 1.65
CA GLN A 338 -2.08 16.37 3.06
C GLN A 338 -3.35 17.06 3.55
N ILE A 339 -4.24 16.28 4.15
CA ILE A 339 -5.53 16.74 4.66
C ILE A 339 -5.85 16.07 5.99
N SER A 340 -6.64 16.74 6.82
CA SER A 340 -7.07 16.23 8.12
C SER A 340 -8.37 16.88 8.55
N ALA A 341 -9.04 16.26 9.52
CA ALA A 341 -10.15 16.86 10.24
C ALA A 341 -9.83 16.88 11.75
N ASP A 342 -10.34 17.89 12.45
CA ASP A 342 -10.29 17.95 13.91
C ASP A 342 -11.19 16.89 14.56
N TRP A 343 -11.00 16.71 15.86
CA TRP A 343 -11.82 15.82 16.68
C TRP A 343 -13.30 16.19 16.60
N LYS A 344 -14.11 15.19 16.27
CA LYS A 344 -15.57 15.24 16.23
C LYS A 344 -16.15 14.23 17.19
N ASP A 345 -17.33 14.55 17.67
CA ASP A 345 -18.10 13.67 18.53
C ASP A 345 -18.98 12.74 17.69
N ALA A 346 -18.84 11.42 17.87
CA ALA A 346 -19.78 10.43 17.38
C ALA A 346 -20.64 9.98 18.56
N ASP A 347 -21.88 10.46 18.60
CA ASP A 347 -22.81 10.21 19.69
C ASP A 347 -23.33 8.75 19.75
N ASN A 348 -24.45 8.53 20.42
CA ASN A 348 -25.08 7.21 20.52
C ASN A 348 -25.81 6.83 19.22
N ALA A 349 -25.12 6.89 18.09
CA ALA A 349 -25.59 6.50 16.77
C ALA A 349 -24.39 6.05 15.93
N TYR A 350 -24.68 5.37 14.82
CA TYR A 350 -23.67 4.89 13.89
C TYR A 350 -23.42 5.93 12.80
N HIS A 351 -22.26 6.57 12.83
CA HIS A 351 -21.87 7.63 11.89
C HIS A 351 -21.03 7.02 10.77
N CYS A 352 -21.65 6.65 9.67
CA CYS A 352 -21.02 5.94 8.56
C CYS A 352 -20.83 6.87 7.36
N PHE A 353 -19.68 6.78 6.70
CA PHE A 353 -19.52 7.39 5.38
C PHE A 353 -20.19 6.50 4.33
N ASP A 354 -21.14 7.06 3.60
CA ASP A 354 -21.76 6.41 2.45
C ASP A 354 -20.82 6.52 1.25
N GLU A 355 -20.34 5.39 0.75
CA GLU A 355 -19.36 5.33 -0.33
C GLU A 355 -19.89 5.82 -1.68
N GLN A 356 -21.20 5.76 -1.92
CA GLN A 356 -21.80 6.26 -3.16
C GLN A 356 -21.89 7.78 -3.17
N ILE A 357 -22.15 8.39 -2.00
CA ILE A 357 -22.27 9.85 -1.85
C ILE A 357 -20.90 10.50 -1.58
N SER A 358 -20.11 9.92 -0.67
CA SER A 358 -18.77 10.41 -0.37
C SER A 358 -17.82 10.16 -1.55
N GLY A 359 -18.05 9.09 -2.32
CA GLY A 359 -17.16 8.67 -3.39
C GLY A 359 -15.94 7.93 -2.86
N THR A 360 -15.09 7.47 -3.79
CA THR A 360 -13.85 6.75 -3.51
C THR A 360 -12.67 7.52 -4.05
N VAL A 361 -11.60 7.62 -3.26
CA VAL A 361 -10.35 8.32 -3.63
C VAL A 361 -9.15 7.48 -3.25
N ILE A 362 -8.00 7.81 -3.81
CA ILE A 362 -6.75 7.15 -3.46
C ILE A 362 -6.16 7.85 -2.23
N TRP A 363 -6.01 7.08 -1.15
CA TRP A 363 -5.32 7.51 0.05
C TRP A 363 -3.92 6.93 0.05
N ARG A 364 -2.88 7.76 -0.06
CA ARG A 364 -1.47 7.36 0.15
C ARG A 364 -1.10 7.22 1.62
N LYS A 365 -1.95 7.77 2.49
CA LYS A 365 -1.97 7.55 3.93
C LYS A 365 -3.36 7.89 4.42
N LEU A 366 -3.92 7.08 5.31
CA LEU A 366 -5.15 7.42 6.01
C LEU A 366 -5.07 6.84 7.42
N VAL A 367 -5.01 7.72 8.41
CA VAL A 367 -5.05 7.35 9.82
C VAL A 367 -6.39 7.78 10.37
N LEU A 368 -7.15 6.80 10.85
CA LEU A 368 -8.38 6.99 11.59
C LEU A 368 -8.07 6.90 13.08
N GLU A 369 -8.53 7.85 13.87
CA GLU A 369 -8.28 7.86 15.30
C GLU A 369 -9.60 7.92 16.05
N ALA A 370 -9.77 7.07 17.06
CA ALA A 370 -10.87 7.14 17.99
C ALA A 370 -10.40 7.00 19.44
N LYS A 371 -11.01 7.79 20.33
CA LYS A 371 -10.80 7.72 21.78
C LYS A 371 -12.15 7.80 22.51
N ALA A 372 -12.14 7.46 23.79
CA ALA A 372 -13.31 7.64 24.64
C ALA A 372 -13.81 9.10 24.58
N ARG A 373 -15.13 9.28 24.73
CA ARG A 373 -15.79 10.59 24.75
C ARG A 373 -15.31 11.45 25.91
#